data_AF-A0A3N5ILP9-F1
#
_entry.id   AF-A0A3N5ILP9-F1
#
_cell.length_a   1.000
_cell.length_b   1.000
_cell.length_c   1.000
_cell.angle_alpha   90.00
_cell.angle_beta   90.00
_cell.angle_gamma   90.00
#
_symmetry.space_group_name_H-M   'P 1'
#
loop_
_entity.id
_entity.type
_entity.pdbx_description
1 polymer ?
#
loop_
_entity_poly.entity_id
_entity_poly.type
_entity_poly.pdbx_seq_one_letter_code
_entity_poly.pdbx_strand_id
1 'polypeptide(L)' 'MSQQFHLPAKQGLYDPEFEKDACGVGFIAQIKGVPSHQIVLDADTILRNMDHRGACGCETNTGDG' A
#
# COMPACT_ATOMS: atom_id res chain seq x y z
N MET A 1 4.39 22.98 16.02
CA MET A 1 3.10 22.53 15.46
C MET A 1 3.30 22.30 13.97
N SER A 2 3.82 21.13 13.62
CA SER A 2 4.14 20.72 12.25
C SER A 2 2.87 20.24 11.57
N GLN A 3 2.38 21.01 10.61
CA GLN A 3 1.27 20.68 9.74
C GLN A 3 1.63 19.44 8.89
N GLN A 4 0.97 18.31 9.17
CA GLN A 4 1.03 17.08 8.37
C GLN A 4 0.17 17.29 7.11
N PHE A 5 0.80 17.77 6.04
CA PHE A 5 0.13 18.02 4.75
C PHE A 5 -0.29 16.73 3.98
N HIS A 6 -0.07 15.53 4.54
CA HIS A 6 -0.23 14.26 3.80
C HIS A 6 -1.22 13.28 4.41
N LEU A 7 -1.77 13.55 5.61
CA LEU A 7 -2.70 12.63 6.26
C LEU A 7 -4.15 13.14 6.17
N PRO A 8 -5.14 12.25 5.98
CA PRO A 8 -6.55 12.62 6.10
C PRO A 8 -6.86 13.32 7.42
N ALA A 9 -7.94 14.11 7.48
CA ALA A 9 -8.42 14.63 8.75
C ALA A 9 -8.93 13.49 9.65
N LYS A 10 -8.82 13.68 10.97
CA LYS A 10 -9.36 12.75 11.98
C LYS A 10 -10.84 12.44 11.69
N GLN A 11 -11.19 11.17 11.52
CA GLN A 11 -12.55 10.74 11.16
C GLN A 11 -12.91 9.37 11.75
N GLY A 12 -14.05 9.27 12.45
CA GLY A 12 -14.44 8.04 13.12
C GLY A 12 -13.40 7.59 14.14
N LEU A 13 -12.89 6.35 14.01
CA LEU A 13 -11.81 5.80 14.84
C LEU A 13 -10.40 6.15 14.32
N TYR A 14 -10.28 6.79 13.17
CA TYR A 14 -8.99 7.20 12.60
C TYR A 14 -8.48 8.47 13.29
N ASP A 15 -7.27 8.41 13.84
CA ASP A 15 -6.54 9.55 14.42
C ASP A 15 -5.13 9.64 13.79
N PRO A 16 -4.80 10.73 13.07
CA PRO A 16 -3.50 10.90 12.42
C PRO A 16 -2.31 10.82 13.37
N GLU A 17 -2.51 11.10 14.67
CA GLU A 17 -1.44 11.01 15.68
C GLU A 17 -1.01 9.56 15.96
N PHE A 18 -1.86 8.58 15.64
CA PHE A 18 -1.55 7.15 15.78
C PHE A 18 -1.17 6.49 14.45
N GLU A 19 -1.14 7.25 13.34
CA GLU A 19 -0.68 6.73 12.06
C GLU A 19 0.81 6.35 12.15
N LYS A 20 1.15 5.16 11.68
CA LYS A 20 2.52 4.64 11.63
C LYS A 20 2.79 4.14 10.23
N ASP A 21 3.93 4.53 9.66
CA ASP A 21 4.41 3.93 8.42
C ASP A 21 4.53 2.41 8.62
N ALA A 22 3.78 1.66 7.82
CA ALA A 22 3.87 0.22 7.73
C ALA A 22 3.85 -0.16 6.27
N CYS A 23 4.75 -1.06 5.85
CA CYS A 23 4.75 -1.61 4.50
C CYS A 23 3.42 -2.27 4.15
N GLY A 24 3.04 -2.19 2.88
CA GLY A 24 1.84 -2.83 2.34
C GLY A 24 1.98 -4.34 2.17
N VAL A 25 0.94 -5.10 2.54
CA VAL A 25 0.83 -6.53 2.24
C VAL A 25 -0.59 -6.82 1.75
N GLY A 26 -0.70 -7.65 0.71
CA GLY A 26 -1.96 -8.15 0.18
C GLY A 26 -1.78 -9.56 -0.38
N PHE A 27 -2.89 -10.28 -0.55
CA PHE A 27 -2.88 -11.62 -1.13
C PHE A 27 -4.10 -11.82 -2.04
N ILE A 28 -3.98 -12.77 -2.97
CA ILE A 28 -5.05 -13.17 -3.88
C ILE A 28 -5.06 -14.68 -3.95
N ALA A 29 -6.26 -15.26 -3.98
CA ALA A 29 -6.45 -16.70 -4.16
C ALA A 29 -7.64 -16.95 -5.08
N GLN A 30 -7.49 -17.94 -5.95
CA GLN A 30 -8.60 -18.47 -6.73
C GLN A 30 -9.30 -19.55 -5.91
N ILE A 31 -10.52 -19.28 -5.45
CA ILE A 31 -11.31 -20.14 -4.55
C ILE A 31 -11.50 -21.57 -5.10
N LYS A 32 -11.61 -21.73 -6.42
CA LYS A 32 -11.74 -23.04 -7.09
C LYS A 32 -10.39 -23.71 -7.39
N GLY A 33 -9.27 -23.06 -7.06
CA GLY A 33 -7.92 -23.60 -7.26
C GLY A 33 -7.48 -23.75 -8.72
N VAL A 34 -8.21 -23.18 -9.68
CA VAL A 34 -7.84 -23.26 -11.10
C VAL A 34 -6.72 -22.25 -11.38
N PRO A 35 -5.55 -22.69 -11.89
CA PRO A 35 -4.47 -21.78 -12.27
C PRO A 35 -4.90 -20.80 -13.37
N SER A 36 -4.54 -19.53 -13.22
CA SER A 36 -4.79 -18.50 -14.23
C SER A 36 -3.77 -17.38 -14.12
N HIS A 37 -3.33 -16.85 -15.26
CA HIS A 37 -2.47 -15.66 -15.32
C HIS A 37 -3.16 -14.42 -14.73
N GLN A 38 -4.50 -14.42 -14.63
CA GLN A 38 -5.25 -13.33 -14.00
C GLN A 38 -4.79 -13.03 -12.57
N ILE A 39 -4.42 -14.05 -11.79
CA ILE A 39 -3.94 -13.85 -10.40
C ILE A 39 -2.69 -12.98 -10.36
N VAL A 40 -1.81 -13.09 -11.36
CA VAL A 40 -0.58 -12.28 -11.46
C VAL A 40 -0.93 -10.83 -11.78
N LEU A 41 -1.87 -10.60 -12.71
CA LEU A 41 -2.34 -9.26 -13.08
C LEU A 41 -3.06 -8.56 -11.91
N ASP A 42 -3.88 -9.30 -11.17
CA ASP A 42 -4.56 -8.77 -10.01
C ASP A 42 -3.54 -8.44 -8.90
N ALA A 43 -2.50 -9.26 -8.71
CA ALA A 43 -1.42 -9.01 -7.76
C ALA A 43 -0.61 -7.75 -8.11
N ASP A 44 -0.31 -7.50 -9.39
CA ASP A 44 0.31 -6.25 -9.86
C ASP A 44 -0.56 -5.03 -9.49
N THR A 45 -1.87 -5.14 -9.70
CA THR A 45 -2.81 -4.07 -9.36
C THR A 45 -2.80 -3.77 -7.86
N ILE A 46 -2.75 -4.80 -7.01
CA ILE A 46 -2.62 -4.64 -5.56
C ILE A 46 -1.32 -3.94 -5.21
N LEU A 47 -0.18 -4.38 -5.77
CA LEU A 47 1.13 -3.79 -5.49
C LEU A 47 1.18 -2.30 -5.85
N ARG A 48 0.67 -1.91 -7.02
CA ARG A 48 0.65 -0.50 -7.47
C ARG A 48 -0.22 0.38 -6.58
N ASN A 49 -1.30 -0.17 -6.04
CA ASN A 49 -2.15 0.57 -5.11
C ASN A 49 -1.50 0.75 -3.72
N MET A 50 -0.41 0.05 -3.41
CA MET A 50 0.33 0.16 -2.15
C MET A 50 1.55 1.10 -2.23
N ASP A 51 1.78 1.76 -3.37
CA ASP A 51 2.92 2.67 -3.59
C ASP A 51 3.05 3.75 -2.51
N HIS A 52 1.94 4.33 -2.08
CA HIS A 52 1.88 5.32 -0.99
C HIS A 52 2.32 4.79 0.40
N ARG A 53 2.54 3.48 0.51
CA ARG A 53 3.03 2.79 1.73
C ARG A 53 4.43 2.21 1.53
N GLY A 54 5.04 2.43 0.37
CA GLY A 54 6.41 2.03 0.06
C GLY A 54 7.41 3.06 0.61
N ALA A 55 8.57 2.58 1.00
CA ALA A 55 9.71 3.47 1.23
C ALA A 55 10.24 3.96 -0.12
N CYS A 56 10.56 5.25 -0.20
CA CYS A 56 11.10 5.88 -1.39
C CYS A 56 12.63 5.94 -1.29
N GLY A 57 13.32 5.57 -2.36
CA GLY A 57 14.78 5.70 -2.46
C GLY A 57 15.24 7.12 -2.75
N CYS A 58 16.53 7.29 -3.04
CA CYS A 58 17.11 8.60 -3.39
C CYS A 58 16.77 9.07 -4.81
N GLU A 59 16.27 8.18 -5.66
CA GLU A 59 15.77 8.48 -7.01
C GLU A 59 14.30 8.08 -7.15
N THR A 60 13.60 8.69 -8.09
CA THR A 60 12.17 8.43 -8.34
C THR A 60 11.86 7.02 -8.85
N ASN A 61 12.87 6.27 -9.25
CA ASN A 61 12.76 4.91 -9.78
C ASN A 61 13.39 3.85 -8.86
N THR A 62 13.70 4.19 -7.60
CA THR A 62 14.26 3.28 -6.61
C THR A 62 13.31 3.10 -5.42
N GLY A 63 13.34 1.90 -4.82
CA GLY A 63 12.53 1.53 -3.66
C GLY A 63 13.21 0.38 -2.90
N ASP A 64 12.73 0.11 -1.69
CA ASP A 64 13.40 -0.82 -0.75
C ASP A 64 13.17 -2.31 -1.07
N GLY A 65 12.12 -2.64 -1.83
CA GLY A 65 11.77 -4.03 -2.18
C GLY A 65 10.36 -4.20 -2.73
#